data_AF-A0A1S3E9J2-F1
#
_entry.id   AF-A0A1S3E9J2-F1
#
_cell.length_a   1.000
_cell.length_b   1.000
_cell.length_c   1.000
_cell.angle_alpha   90.00
_cell.angle_beta   90.00
_cell.angle_gamma   90.00
#
_symmetry.space_group_name_H-M   'P 1'
#
loop_
_entity.id
_entity.type
_entity.pdbx_description
1 polymer ?
#
loop_
_entity_poly.entity_id
_entity_poly.type
_entity_poly.pdbx_seq_one_letter_code
_entity_poly.pdbx_strand_id
1 'polypeptide(L)'
;MAFSTDNPHSLCCIMGSSSRPFSLTKWGEDRRFDEMRNNLGKLAVFWIFQAVWVWTVSLPVTVVNASDGNPIIQAADIIGWFMWAVGFIIEGSADQQKLHFKKSSENRGKWCNVGLWKYSRHPNYFGEILLWWGIFVASTPILKNAEWLVIIGPIFLTLLLLFISGLPLLEESADKKFGNVDGYRVYKRRTSPLIPLPPAVYGNLPAWFKSAFLFEFPLYSRNLPQEELSWCRTSGRKNGDALKIG
;
A
#
# COMPACT_ATOMS: atom_id res chain seq x y z
N MET A 1 -10.06 24.34 -20.01
CA MET A 1 -11.51 24.03 -19.96
C MET A 1 -11.69 22.80 -19.09
N ALA A 2 -12.64 22.85 -18.16
CA ALA A 2 -12.76 21.99 -16.99
C ALA A 2 -12.76 20.48 -17.30
N PHE A 3 -11.88 19.72 -16.62
CA PHE A 3 -12.03 18.27 -16.45
C PHE A 3 -12.66 18.02 -15.07
N SER A 4 -13.99 18.10 -15.04
CA SER A 4 -14.81 17.48 -14.00
C SER A 4 -15.12 16.03 -14.39
N THR A 5 -15.47 15.26 -13.36
CA THR A 5 -16.18 13.96 -13.37
C THR A 5 -15.34 12.68 -13.23
N ASP A 6 -15.33 12.19 -11.98
CA ASP A 6 -15.97 10.92 -11.61
C ASP A 6 -15.41 9.59 -12.14
N ASN A 7 -14.30 9.08 -11.57
CA ASN A 7 -14.26 7.66 -11.16
C ASN A 7 -13.13 7.31 -10.14
N PRO A 8 -13.46 6.97 -8.88
CA PRO A 8 -12.47 6.57 -7.87
C PRO A 8 -12.05 5.09 -7.94
N HIS A 9 -12.42 4.35 -8.99
CA HIS A 9 -12.05 2.94 -9.18
C HIS A 9 -10.77 2.74 -10.03
N SER A 10 -10.23 3.80 -10.64
CA SER A 10 -9.20 3.72 -11.69
C SER A 10 -7.79 3.36 -11.23
N LEU A 11 -7.47 3.44 -9.94
CA LEU A 11 -6.09 3.26 -9.46
C LEU A 11 -5.86 1.95 -8.68
N CYS A 12 -6.93 1.26 -8.29
CA CYS A 12 -6.84 0.06 -7.47
C CYS A 12 -6.37 -1.20 -8.24
N CYS A 13 -6.20 -1.15 -9.57
CA CYS A 13 -5.76 -2.33 -10.35
C CYS A 13 -4.45 -2.11 -11.12
N ILE A 14 -3.57 -1.19 -10.69
CA ILE A 14 -2.19 -1.11 -11.23
C ILE A 14 -1.22 -2.00 -10.44
N MET A 15 -1.54 -2.31 -9.17
CA MET A 15 -0.81 -3.32 -8.39
C MET A 15 -1.51 -4.67 -8.52
N GLY A 16 -0.93 -5.50 -9.39
CA GLY A 16 -1.37 -6.87 -9.61
C GLY A 16 -1.08 -7.74 -8.40
N SER A 17 -2.09 -7.91 -7.55
CA SER A 17 -2.17 -9.05 -6.64
C SER A 17 -3.59 -9.59 -6.67
N SER A 18 -3.76 -10.72 -7.36
CA SER A 18 -4.95 -11.56 -7.25
C SER A 18 -4.71 -12.85 -8.05
N SER A 19 -3.91 -13.75 -7.50
CA SER A 19 -3.97 -15.15 -7.86
C SER A 19 -5.17 -15.79 -7.14
N ARG A 20 -6.34 -15.91 -7.80
CA ARG A 20 -7.26 -17.09 -7.74
C ARG A 20 -8.58 -16.89 -8.49
N PRO A 21 -9.24 -18.00 -8.93
CA PRO A 21 -10.16 -18.00 -10.06
C PRO A 21 -11.54 -17.49 -9.64
N PHE A 22 -11.94 -16.36 -10.22
CA PHE A 22 -13.24 -15.75 -9.99
C PHE A 22 -14.12 -15.97 -11.23
N SER A 23 -15.28 -16.61 -11.03
CA SER A 23 -16.30 -16.81 -12.07
C SER A 23 -16.58 -15.52 -12.83
N LEU A 24 -16.36 -15.55 -14.15
CA LEU A 24 -16.33 -14.40 -15.07
C LEU A 24 -17.70 -13.77 -15.37
N THR A 25 -18.81 -14.27 -14.82
CA THR A 25 -20.15 -13.95 -15.36
C THR A 25 -20.86 -12.78 -14.67
N LYS A 26 -20.24 -12.10 -13.68
CA LYS A 26 -20.89 -10.98 -12.96
C LYS A 26 -20.01 -9.76 -12.74
N TRP A 27 -19.13 -9.44 -13.69
CA TRP A 27 -18.54 -8.11 -13.77
C TRP A 27 -19.21 -7.37 -14.93
N GLY A 28 -20.08 -6.42 -14.58
CA GLY A 28 -20.52 -5.41 -15.53
C GLY A 28 -19.29 -4.70 -16.12
N GLU A 29 -19.42 -4.33 -17.39
CA GLU A 29 -18.39 -3.71 -18.22
C GLU A 29 -17.46 -2.77 -17.44
N ASP A 30 -16.19 -3.16 -17.32
CA ASP A 30 -15.19 -2.44 -16.52
C ASP A 30 -14.76 -1.17 -17.27
N ARG A 31 -15.50 -0.07 -17.04
CA ARG A 31 -15.35 1.26 -17.69
C ARG A 31 -13.93 1.86 -17.62
N ARG A 32 -13.00 1.26 -16.87
CA ARG A 32 -11.57 1.61 -16.86
C ARG A 32 -10.85 1.27 -18.16
N PHE A 33 -11.23 0.17 -18.80
CA PHE A 33 -10.59 -0.26 -20.04
C PHE A 33 -11.20 0.41 -21.27
N ASP A 34 -12.29 1.17 -21.12
CA ASP A 34 -12.90 1.92 -22.22
C ASP A 34 -11.98 3.00 -22.79
N GLU A 35 -11.38 3.83 -21.93
CA GLU A 35 -10.43 4.85 -22.39
C GLU A 35 -9.12 4.25 -22.92
N MET A 36 -8.71 3.08 -22.40
CA MET A 36 -7.47 2.40 -22.79
C MET A 36 -7.62 1.63 -24.11
N ARG A 37 -8.83 1.12 -24.41
CA ARG A 37 -9.15 0.42 -25.67
C ARG A 37 -9.13 1.35 -26.89
N ASN A 38 -9.40 2.64 -26.70
CA ASN A 38 -9.39 3.62 -27.80
C ASN A 38 -7.98 4.03 -28.25
N ASN A 39 -6.92 3.58 -27.55
CA ASN A 39 -5.54 3.89 -27.90
C ASN A 39 -4.66 2.64 -27.75
N LEU A 40 -4.50 1.90 -28.85
CA LEU A 40 -3.69 0.67 -28.93
C LEU A 40 -2.25 0.88 -28.43
N GLY A 41 -1.69 2.09 -28.56
CA GLY A 41 -0.35 2.42 -28.05
C GLY A 41 -0.28 2.44 -26.52
N LYS A 42 -1.25 3.06 -25.84
CA LYS A 42 -1.33 3.04 -24.37
C LYS A 42 -1.58 1.64 -23.83
N LEU A 43 -2.39 0.85 -24.53
CA LEU A 43 -2.63 -0.55 -24.21
C LEU A 43 -1.33 -1.36 -24.32
N ALA A 44 -0.58 -1.20 -25.42
CA ALA A 44 0.70 -1.88 -25.63
C ALA A 44 1.74 -1.51 -24.57
N VAL A 45 1.88 -0.22 -24.24
CA VAL A 45 2.80 0.24 -23.17
C VAL A 45 2.42 -0.37 -21.82
N PHE A 46 1.12 -0.40 -21.48
CA PHE A 46 0.64 -1.03 -20.27
C PHE A 46 1.02 -2.53 -20.22
N TRP A 47 0.78 -3.27 -21.31
CA TRP A 47 1.10 -4.69 -21.37
C TRP A 47 2.60 -4.99 -21.37
N ILE A 48 3.41 -4.16 -22.05
CA ILE A 48 4.88 -4.28 -22.01
C ILE A 48 5.39 -4.01 -20.61
N PHE A 49 4.87 -2.97 -19.93
CA PHE A 49 5.24 -2.69 -18.54
C PHE A 49 4.87 -3.85 -17.62
N GLN A 50 3.68 -4.43 -17.77
CA GLN A 50 3.27 -5.62 -17.01
C GLN A 50 4.15 -6.84 -17.31
N ALA A 51 4.52 -7.07 -18.57
CA ALA A 51 5.39 -8.19 -18.96
C ALA A 51 6.81 -8.03 -18.39
N VAL A 52 7.39 -6.84 -18.50
CA VAL A 52 8.70 -6.53 -17.91
C VAL A 52 8.66 -6.63 -16.39
N TRP A 53 7.57 -6.18 -15.76
CA TRP A 53 7.36 -6.31 -14.33
C TRP A 53 7.32 -7.78 -13.89
N VAL A 54 6.45 -8.59 -14.50
CA VAL A 54 6.34 -10.03 -14.20
C VAL A 54 7.66 -10.74 -14.44
N TRP A 55 8.36 -10.43 -15.53
CA TRP A 55 9.66 -10.98 -15.83
C TRP A 55 10.69 -10.62 -14.75
N THR A 56 10.77 -9.35 -14.35
CA THR A 56 11.70 -8.85 -13.31
C THR A 56 11.43 -9.52 -11.97
N VAL A 57 10.16 -9.69 -11.63
CA VAL A 57 9.70 -10.39 -10.43
C VAL A 57 10.06 -11.88 -10.46
N SER A 58 10.02 -12.52 -11.63
CA SER A 58 10.35 -13.93 -11.78
C SER A 58 11.86 -14.22 -11.79
N LEU A 59 12.71 -13.21 -12.00
CA LEU A 59 14.17 -13.39 -12.10
C LEU A 59 14.79 -14.18 -10.93
N PRO A 60 14.46 -13.94 -9.65
CA PRO A 60 15.03 -14.72 -8.55
C PRO A 60 14.69 -16.21 -8.67
N VAL A 61 13.45 -16.53 -9.05
CA VAL A 61 12.99 -17.92 -9.23
C VAL A 61 13.66 -18.56 -10.44
N THR A 62 13.85 -17.82 -11.53
CA THR A 62 14.55 -18.30 -12.73
C THR A 62 16.02 -18.58 -12.42
N VAL A 63 16.71 -17.70 -11.69
CA VAL A 63 18.12 -17.87 -11.31
C VAL A 63 18.31 -19.03 -10.33
N VAL A 64 17.43 -19.18 -9.34
CA VAL A 64 17.45 -20.31 -8.40
C VAL A 64 17.22 -21.64 -9.13
N ASN A 65 16.24 -21.71 -10.04
CA ASN A 65 15.99 -22.96 -10.77
C ASN A 65 17.04 -23.28 -11.84
N ALA A 66 17.79 -22.28 -12.31
CA ALA A 66 18.87 -22.45 -13.28
C ALA A 66 20.23 -22.77 -12.64
N SER A 67 20.33 -22.76 -11.30
CA SER A 67 21.58 -23.08 -10.60
C SER A 67 21.61 -24.54 -10.17
N ASP A 68 22.64 -25.28 -10.60
CA ASP A 68 22.88 -26.69 -10.24
C ASP A 68 23.36 -26.88 -8.77
N GLY A 69 23.32 -25.83 -7.96
CA GLY A 69 23.70 -25.88 -6.56
C GLY A 69 22.58 -26.49 -5.72
N ASN A 70 22.93 -27.39 -4.80
CA ASN A 70 22.07 -27.72 -3.65
C ASN A 70 22.51 -26.87 -2.44
N PRO A 71 22.17 -25.57 -2.37
CA PRO A 71 22.50 -24.77 -1.20
C PRO A 71 21.76 -25.33 0.02
N ILE A 72 22.49 -25.48 1.12
CA ILE A 72 21.90 -25.82 2.41
C ILE A 72 21.01 -24.65 2.83
N ILE A 73 19.77 -24.94 3.24
CA ILE A 73 18.82 -23.93 3.74
C ILE A 73 19.49 -23.12 4.85
N GLN A 74 19.56 -21.81 4.67
CA GLN A 74 20.12 -20.88 5.65
C GLN A 74 19.01 -20.23 6.47
N ALA A 75 19.37 -19.59 7.58
CA ALA A 75 18.42 -18.87 8.42
C ALA A 75 17.70 -17.75 7.65
N ALA A 76 18.37 -17.10 6.70
CA ALA A 76 17.77 -16.06 5.87
C ALA A 76 16.68 -16.58 4.93
N ASP A 77 16.79 -17.82 4.41
CA ASP A 77 15.71 -18.47 3.65
C ASP A 77 14.45 -18.61 4.52
N ILE A 78 14.62 -19.11 5.75
CA ILE A 78 13.50 -19.32 6.68
C ILE A 78 12.86 -17.99 7.06
N ILE A 79 13.66 -16.97 7.37
CA ILE A 79 13.17 -15.64 7.73
C ILE A 79 12.44 -15.00 6.53
N GLY A 80 13.02 -15.07 5.34
CA GLY A 80 12.43 -14.50 4.13
C GLY A 80 11.10 -15.16 3.75
N TRP A 81 11.03 -16.49 3.78
CA TRP A 81 9.77 -17.22 3.55
C TRP A 81 8.74 -16.98 4.64
N PHE A 82 9.15 -16.81 5.90
CA PHE A 82 8.25 -16.43 6.98
C PHE A 82 7.67 -15.03 6.76
N MET A 83 8.51 -14.04 6.45
CA MET A 83 8.07 -12.69 6.10
C MET A 83 7.10 -12.70 4.91
N TRP A 84 7.43 -13.47 3.86
CA TRP A 84 6.60 -13.65 2.69
C TRP A 84 5.21 -14.20 3.05
N ALA A 85 5.17 -15.29 3.84
CA ALA A 85 3.93 -15.92 4.24
C ALA A 85 3.06 -14.98 5.10
N VAL A 86 3.66 -14.26 6.03
CA VAL A 86 2.96 -13.27 6.86
C VAL A 86 2.42 -12.13 5.98
N GLY A 87 3.22 -11.59 5.07
CA GLY A 87 2.80 -10.55 4.13
C GLY A 87 1.60 -10.98 3.28
N PHE A 88 1.69 -12.18 2.69
CA PHE A 88 0.62 -12.78 1.90
C PHE A 88 -0.67 -12.98 2.68
N ILE A 89 -0.59 -13.47 3.93
CA ILE A 89 -1.76 -13.66 4.79
C ILE A 89 -2.40 -12.32 5.15
N ILE A 90 -1.60 -11.31 5.50
CA ILE A 90 -2.09 -9.97 5.85
C ILE A 90 -2.81 -9.36 4.65
N GLU A 91 -2.18 -9.40 3.48
CA GLU A 91 -2.72 -8.86 2.24
C GLU A 91 -4.03 -9.54 1.86
N GLY A 92 -4.02 -10.87 1.77
CA GLY A 92 -5.22 -11.65 1.45
C GLY A 92 -6.35 -11.45 2.45
N SER A 93 -6.04 -11.38 3.75
CA SER A 93 -7.03 -11.13 4.79
C SER A 93 -7.61 -9.72 4.70
N ALA A 94 -6.77 -8.71 4.45
CA ALA A 94 -7.19 -7.32 4.31
C ALA A 94 -8.13 -7.15 3.12
N ASP A 95 -7.81 -7.74 1.98
CA ASP A 95 -8.63 -7.65 0.79
C ASP A 95 -9.96 -8.39 0.93
N GLN A 96 -9.95 -9.59 1.52
CA GLN A 96 -11.20 -10.30 1.83
C GLN A 96 -12.10 -9.51 2.77
N GLN A 97 -11.53 -8.89 3.81
CA GLN A 97 -12.27 -8.01 4.72
C GLN A 97 -12.88 -6.81 3.98
N LYS A 98 -12.11 -6.17 3.09
CA LYS A 98 -12.57 -5.01 2.30
C LYS A 98 -13.66 -5.39 1.30
N LEU A 99 -13.54 -6.55 0.66
CA LEU A 99 -14.53 -7.09 -0.26
C LEU A 99 -15.83 -7.42 0.45
N HIS A 100 -15.75 -8.10 1.60
CA HIS A 100 -16.91 -8.41 2.41
C HIS A 100 -17.60 -7.14 2.91
N PHE A 101 -16.83 -6.15 3.38
CA PHE A 101 -17.34 -4.84 3.80
C PHE A 101 -18.12 -4.15 2.68
N LYS A 102 -17.59 -4.11 1.45
CA LYS A 102 -18.23 -3.47 0.30
C LYS A 102 -19.47 -4.19 -0.22
N LYS A 103 -19.58 -5.51 -0.01
CA LYS A 103 -20.75 -6.30 -0.45
C LYS A 103 -21.98 -6.06 0.42
N SER A 104 -21.80 -5.69 1.69
CA SER A 104 -22.91 -5.37 2.58
C SER A 104 -23.58 -4.05 2.20
N SER A 105 -24.91 -4.06 2.05
CA SER A 105 -25.73 -2.86 1.77
C SER A 105 -25.66 -1.84 2.89
N GLU A 106 -25.50 -2.28 4.13
CA GLU A 106 -25.41 -1.43 5.34
C GLU A 106 -24.14 -0.56 5.38
N ASN A 107 -23.13 -0.94 4.60
CA ASN A 107 -21.83 -0.29 4.53
C ASN A 107 -21.68 0.64 3.33
N ARG A 108 -22.74 0.82 2.52
CA ARG A 108 -22.73 1.78 1.42
C ARG A 108 -22.47 3.19 1.95
N GLY A 109 -21.51 3.88 1.32
CA GLY A 109 -21.11 5.22 1.74
C GLY A 109 -20.30 5.29 3.04
N LYS A 110 -19.77 4.16 3.53
CA LYS A 110 -18.86 4.13 4.69
C LYS A 110 -17.44 3.73 4.26
N TRP A 111 -16.45 4.06 5.07
CA TRP A 111 -15.08 3.58 4.92
C TRP A 111 -14.89 2.25 5.68
N CYS A 112 -13.99 1.41 5.17
CA CYS A 112 -13.68 0.14 5.81
C CYS A 112 -12.85 0.38 7.07
N ASN A 113 -13.38 0.00 8.23
CA ASN A 113 -12.73 0.15 9.54
C ASN A 113 -12.77 -1.15 10.37
N VAL A 114 -12.95 -2.30 9.70
CA VAL A 114 -13.10 -3.62 10.32
C VAL A 114 -11.82 -4.45 10.23
N GLY A 115 -11.58 -5.31 11.21
CA GLY A 115 -10.44 -6.23 11.20
C GLY A 115 -9.09 -5.51 11.15
N LEU A 116 -8.26 -5.83 10.14
CA LEU A 116 -6.95 -5.23 9.93
C LEU A 116 -7.05 -3.73 9.60
N TRP A 117 -8.15 -3.32 8.97
CA TRP A 117 -8.41 -1.90 8.62
C TRP A 117 -8.64 -1.02 9.86
N LYS A 118 -8.83 -1.61 11.04
CA LYS A 118 -8.87 -0.86 12.30
C LYS A 118 -7.46 -0.44 12.77
N TYR A 119 -6.44 -1.21 12.41
CA TYR A 119 -5.06 -1.04 12.89
C TYR A 119 -4.17 -0.29 11.89
N SER A 120 -4.50 -0.39 10.61
CA SER A 120 -3.83 0.34 9.53
C SER A 120 -4.87 0.79 8.51
N ARG A 121 -4.65 1.93 7.86
CA ARG A 121 -5.50 2.43 6.78
C ARG A 121 -5.30 1.64 5.49
N HIS A 122 -4.12 1.05 5.28
CA HIS A 122 -3.79 0.24 4.09
C HIS A 122 -3.00 -1.01 4.49
N PRO A 123 -3.62 -1.94 5.24
CA PRO A 123 -2.94 -3.16 5.67
C PRO A 123 -2.55 -4.07 4.50
N ASN A 124 -3.28 -3.99 3.38
CA ASN A 124 -2.95 -4.71 2.15
C ASN A 124 -1.58 -4.27 1.58
N TYR A 125 -1.29 -2.97 1.54
CA TYR A 125 0.01 -2.46 1.09
C TYR A 125 1.15 -2.80 2.05
N PHE A 126 0.87 -2.88 3.35
CA PHE A 126 1.85 -3.39 4.31
C PHE A 126 2.19 -4.86 4.03
N GLY A 127 1.17 -5.69 3.76
CA GLY A 127 1.36 -7.08 3.37
C GLY A 127 2.18 -7.23 2.10
N GLU A 128 1.87 -6.43 1.07
CA GLU A 128 2.61 -6.41 -0.19
C GLU A 128 4.08 -6.03 0.02
N ILE A 129 4.36 -4.93 0.73
CA ILE A 129 5.74 -4.52 1.06
C ILE A 129 6.47 -5.63 1.82
N LEU A 130 5.86 -6.17 2.88
CA LEU A 130 6.48 -7.24 3.69
C LEU A 130 6.79 -8.48 2.86
N LEU A 131 5.90 -8.83 1.93
CA LEU A 131 6.07 -9.94 1.02
C LEU A 131 7.30 -9.75 0.13
N TRP A 132 7.45 -8.60 -0.51
CA TRP A 132 8.59 -8.30 -1.39
C TRP A 132 9.92 -8.22 -0.67
N TRP A 133 9.92 -7.63 0.54
CA TRP A 133 11.10 -7.66 1.40
C TRP A 133 11.43 -9.09 1.86
N GLY A 134 10.42 -9.95 2.07
CA GLY A 134 10.62 -11.37 2.35
C GLY A 134 11.32 -12.11 1.21
N ILE A 135 10.91 -11.89 -0.04
CA ILE A 135 11.57 -12.47 -1.23
C ILE A 135 13.03 -12.02 -1.31
N PHE A 136 13.29 -10.73 -1.07
CA PHE A 136 14.66 -10.22 -1.05
C PHE A 136 15.50 -10.85 0.05
N VAL A 137 14.98 -10.96 1.28
CA VAL A 137 15.70 -11.60 2.39
C VAL A 137 15.99 -13.07 2.07
N ALA A 138 15.04 -13.80 1.49
CA ALA A 138 15.23 -15.19 1.06
C ALA A 138 16.27 -15.34 -0.05
N SER A 139 16.46 -14.32 -0.91
CA SER A 139 17.50 -14.38 -1.95
C SER A 139 18.89 -14.01 -1.43
N THR A 140 19.03 -13.31 -0.30
CA THR A 140 20.35 -12.87 0.21
C THR A 140 21.44 -13.95 0.30
N PRO A 141 21.17 -15.23 0.64
CA PRO A 141 22.20 -16.26 0.72
C PRO A 141 22.93 -16.56 -0.59
N ILE A 142 22.26 -16.33 -1.72
CA ILE A 142 22.79 -16.66 -3.05
C ILE A 142 23.42 -15.47 -3.75
N LEU A 143 23.16 -14.23 -3.29
CA LEU A 143 23.60 -13.01 -3.97
C LEU A 143 25.12 -12.80 -3.86
N LYS A 144 25.78 -12.65 -5.02
CA LYS A 144 27.20 -12.32 -5.13
C LYS A 144 27.41 -11.05 -5.94
N ASN A 145 28.31 -10.18 -5.48
CA ASN A 145 28.78 -8.98 -6.20
C ASN A 145 27.62 -8.11 -6.76
N ALA A 146 27.49 -8.02 -8.09
CA ALA A 146 26.49 -7.19 -8.76
C ALA A 146 25.05 -7.69 -8.57
N GLU A 147 24.83 -8.92 -8.10
CA GLU A 147 23.49 -9.47 -7.86
C GLU A 147 22.77 -8.75 -6.72
N TRP A 148 23.48 -8.04 -5.84
CA TRP A 148 22.87 -7.18 -4.81
C TRP A 148 21.97 -6.07 -5.36
N LEU A 149 22.07 -5.76 -6.66
CA LEU A 149 21.16 -4.84 -7.34
C LEU A 149 19.69 -5.26 -7.28
N VAL A 150 19.38 -6.52 -6.96
CA VAL A 150 18.00 -6.98 -6.75
C VAL A 150 17.25 -6.22 -5.64
N ILE A 151 17.97 -5.58 -4.69
CA ILE A 151 17.36 -4.73 -3.66
C ILE A 151 16.61 -3.52 -4.24
N ILE A 152 16.95 -3.11 -5.47
CA ILE A 152 16.26 -2.03 -6.17
C ILE A 152 14.78 -2.37 -6.36
N GLY A 153 14.43 -3.66 -6.53
CA GLY A 153 13.05 -4.12 -6.66
C GLY A 153 12.15 -3.73 -5.48
N PRO A 154 12.38 -4.26 -4.26
CA PRO A 154 11.56 -3.93 -3.09
C PRO A 154 11.63 -2.43 -2.72
N ILE A 155 12.75 -1.75 -2.93
CA ILE A 155 12.86 -0.30 -2.72
C ILE A 155 11.94 0.45 -3.70
N PHE A 156 12.04 0.16 -5.00
CA PHE A 156 11.24 0.79 -6.04
C PHE A 156 9.74 0.57 -5.79
N LEU A 157 9.35 -0.66 -5.45
CA LEU A 157 7.97 -1.00 -5.12
C LEU A 157 7.47 -0.24 -3.88
N THR A 158 8.29 -0.17 -2.83
CA THR A 158 7.95 0.59 -1.61
C THR A 158 7.77 2.07 -1.93
N LEU A 159 8.64 2.67 -2.74
CA LEU A 159 8.53 4.08 -3.15
C LEU A 159 7.29 4.33 -4.03
N LEU A 160 7.01 3.43 -4.97
CA LEU A 160 5.83 3.50 -5.84
C LEU A 160 4.54 3.49 -5.02
N LEU A 161 4.46 2.59 -4.02
CA LEU A 161 3.34 2.48 -3.09
C LEU A 161 3.20 3.70 -2.18
N LEU A 162 4.30 4.22 -1.64
CA LEU A 162 4.25 5.32 -0.67
C LEU A 162 4.01 6.69 -1.33
N PHE A 163 4.55 6.95 -2.53
CA PHE A 163 4.65 8.30 -3.07
C PHE A 163 3.95 8.55 -4.41
N ILE A 164 3.71 7.52 -5.22
CA ILE A 164 3.22 7.72 -6.59
C ILE A 164 1.77 7.26 -6.72
N SER A 165 1.54 5.95 -6.82
CA SER A 165 0.25 5.41 -7.27
C SER A 165 -0.55 4.70 -6.19
N GLY A 166 0.10 4.33 -5.08
CA GLY A 166 -0.55 3.64 -3.96
C GLY A 166 -1.25 4.61 -3.01
N LEU A 167 -0.65 4.82 -1.85
CA LEU A 167 -1.21 5.56 -0.72
C LEU A 167 -1.76 6.96 -1.04
N PRO A 168 -1.02 7.86 -1.73
CA PRO A 168 -1.45 9.25 -1.87
C PRO A 168 -2.79 9.37 -2.59
N LEU A 169 -2.98 8.59 -3.65
CA LEU A 169 -4.17 8.65 -4.49
C LEU A 169 -5.38 8.00 -3.80
N LEU A 170 -5.17 6.92 -3.04
CA LEU A 170 -6.26 6.30 -2.28
C LEU A 170 -6.71 7.20 -1.12
N GLU A 171 -5.77 7.81 -0.40
CA GLU A 171 -6.06 8.78 0.65
C GLU A 171 -6.79 10.00 0.09
N GLU A 172 -6.34 10.54 -1.04
CA GLU A 172 -7.02 11.66 -1.71
C GLU A 172 -8.45 11.29 -2.14
N SER A 173 -8.65 10.11 -2.71
CA SER A 173 -9.98 9.65 -3.11
C SER A 173 -10.92 9.46 -1.91
N ALA A 174 -10.39 8.94 -0.80
CA ALA A 174 -11.16 8.75 0.43
C ALA A 174 -11.49 10.11 1.09
N ASP A 175 -10.56 11.05 1.10
CA ASP A 175 -10.76 12.40 1.63
C ASP A 175 -11.81 13.17 0.83
N LYS A 176 -11.84 13.04 -0.50
CA LYS A 176 -12.88 13.66 -1.33
C LYS A 176 -14.29 13.13 -1.00
N LYS A 177 -14.40 11.85 -0.62
CA LYS A 177 -15.68 11.20 -0.31
C LYS A 177 -16.14 11.42 1.12
N PHE A 178 -15.21 11.33 2.07
CA PHE A 178 -15.51 11.22 3.50
C PHE A 178 -14.86 12.32 4.35
N GLY A 179 -14.06 13.21 3.75
CA GLY A 179 -13.32 14.25 4.48
C GLY A 179 -14.19 15.21 5.29
N ASN A 180 -15.44 15.41 4.87
CA ASN A 180 -16.43 16.24 5.59
C ASN A 180 -17.16 15.47 6.72
N VAL A 181 -16.88 14.18 6.90
CA VAL A 181 -17.49 13.35 7.94
C VAL A 181 -16.55 13.28 9.16
N ASP A 182 -17.02 13.78 10.31
CA ASP A 182 -16.21 13.84 11.53
C ASP A 182 -15.70 12.47 11.99
N GLY A 183 -16.52 11.43 11.85
CA GLY A 183 -16.12 10.06 12.16
C GLY A 183 -14.92 9.58 11.32
N TYR A 184 -14.85 9.97 10.05
CA TYR A 184 -13.74 9.62 9.16
C TYR A 184 -12.47 10.38 9.54
N ARG A 185 -12.59 11.66 9.88
CA ARG A 185 -11.47 12.48 10.37
C ARG A 185 -10.86 11.89 11.64
N VAL A 186 -11.68 11.47 12.60
CA VAL A 186 -11.22 10.80 13.83
C VAL A 186 -10.52 9.48 13.52
N TYR A 187 -11.11 8.67 12.62
CA TYR A 187 -10.50 7.42 12.16
C TYR A 187 -9.11 7.66 11.54
N LYS A 188 -9.00 8.62 10.62
CA LYS A 188 -7.75 8.96 9.95
C LYS A 188 -6.66 9.45 10.91
N ARG A 189 -7.04 10.23 11.92
CA ARG A 189 -6.10 10.73 12.95
C ARG A 189 -5.58 9.63 13.89
N ARG A 190 -6.39 8.61 14.16
CA ARG A 190 -6.08 7.53 15.11
C ARG A 190 -5.53 6.27 14.45
N THR A 191 -5.48 6.20 13.12
CA THR A 191 -5.09 4.98 12.41
C THR A 191 -3.86 5.22 11.56
N SER A 192 -2.84 4.38 11.76
CA SER A 192 -1.59 4.40 11.01
C SER A 192 -1.84 4.22 9.51
N PRO A 193 -1.10 4.90 8.61
CA PRO A 193 -1.28 4.74 7.18
C PRO A 193 -0.87 3.35 6.69
N LEU A 194 0.23 2.80 7.22
CA LEU A 194 0.83 1.57 6.72
C LEU A 194 1.01 0.52 7.82
N ILE A 195 1.77 0.83 8.87
CA ILE A 195 2.15 -0.15 9.90
C ILE A 195 0.94 -0.45 10.80
N PRO A 196 0.52 -1.74 10.96
CA PRO A 196 -0.58 -2.10 11.83
C PRO A 196 -0.26 -1.76 13.29
N LEU A 197 -0.98 -0.78 13.86
CA LEU A 197 -0.79 -0.34 15.24
C LEU A 197 -2.14 -0.16 15.94
N PRO A 198 -2.22 -0.46 17.26
CA PRO A 198 -3.42 -0.16 18.03
C PRO A 198 -3.77 1.34 17.97
N PRO A 199 -5.04 1.73 17.70
CA PRO A 199 -5.43 3.13 17.58
C PRO A 199 -5.15 3.98 18.83
N ALA A 200 -5.16 3.36 20.00
CA ALA A 200 -4.82 4.02 21.26
C ALA A 200 -3.34 4.43 21.32
N VAL A 201 -2.44 3.60 20.78
CA VAL A 201 -1.00 3.90 20.72
C VAL A 201 -0.75 4.98 19.69
N TYR A 202 -1.27 4.78 18.47
CA TYR A 202 -1.07 5.73 17.38
C TYR A 202 -1.63 7.11 17.69
N GLY A 203 -2.82 7.19 18.30
CA GLY A 203 -3.46 8.46 18.66
C GLY A 203 -2.61 9.35 19.56
N ASN A 204 -1.77 8.75 20.42
CA ASN A 204 -0.96 9.46 21.42
C ASN A 204 0.45 9.84 20.94
N LEU A 205 0.88 9.38 19.76
CA LEU A 205 2.24 9.64 19.27
C LEU A 205 2.40 11.08 18.74
N PRO A 206 3.58 11.71 18.93
CA PRO A 206 3.90 13.01 18.33
C PRO A 206 3.87 12.95 16.80
N ALA A 207 3.47 14.06 16.14
CA ALA A 207 3.37 14.10 14.68
C ALA A 207 4.72 13.87 13.99
N TRP A 208 5.82 14.45 14.52
CA TRP A 208 7.16 14.24 13.97
C TRP A 208 7.57 12.76 13.99
N PHE A 209 7.16 12.03 15.03
CA PHE A 209 7.44 10.60 15.16
C PHE A 209 6.62 9.78 14.15
N LYS A 210 5.34 10.13 13.98
CA LYS A 210 4.46 9.51 12.97
C LYS A 210 4.99 9.69 11.56
N SER A 211 5.48 10.90 11.23
CA SER A 211 6.06 11.17 9.92
C SER A 211 7.40 10.46 9.70
N ALA A 212 8.25 10.38 10.73
CA ALA A 212 9.58 9.78 10.60
C ALA A 212 9.55 8.24 10.54
N PHE A 213 8.72 7.59 11.38
CA PHE A 213 8.76 6.13 11.58
C PHE A 213 7.53 5.40 11.09
N LEU A 214 6.38 6.07 11.01
CA LEU A 214 5.10 5.46 10.64
C LEU A 214 4.63 5.89 9.25
N PHE A 215 5.49 6.58 8.50
CA PHE A 215 5.24 7.06 7.15
C PHE A 215 4.01 7.98 7.04
N GLU A 216 3.64 8.70 8.10
CA GLU A 216 2.55 9.68 8.01
C GLU A 216 3.05 10.99 7.40
N PHE A 217 3.05 11.05 6.07
CA PHE A 217 3.46 12.24 5.33
C PHE A 217 2.33 13.27 5.22
N PRO A 218 2.65 14.58 5.26
CA PRO A 218 1.65 15.66 5.04
C PRO A 218 0.93 15.55 3.69
N LEU A 219 1.56 14.91 2.71
CA LEU A 219 1.00 14.53 1.41
C LEU A 219 -0.38 13.87 1.54
N TYR A 220 -0.57 13.01 2.54
CA TYR A 220 -1.78 12.21 2.69
C TYR A 220 -2.97 13.00 3.23
N SER A 221 -2.78 14.23 3.71
CA SER A 221 -3.83 15.04 4.34
C SER A 221 -4.09 16.35 3.61
N ARG A 222 -3.65 16.48 2.35
CA ARG A 222 -3.74 17.74 1.57
C ARG A 222 -5.15 18.27 1.36
N ASN A 223 -6.16 17.38 1.38
CA ASN A 223 -7.55 17.72 1.05
C ASN A 223 -8.47 17.80 2.28
N LEU A 224 -7.93 17.73 3.49
CA LEU A 224 -8.72 17.87 4.72
C LEU A 224 -8.93 19.36 5.07
N PRO A 225 -10.07 19.71 5.73
CA PRO A 225 -10.34 21.08 6.18
C PRO A 225 -9.20 21.67 7.02
N GLN A 226 -8.98 22.97 6.88
CA GLN A 226 -7.82 23.72 7.37
C GLN A 226 -7.60 23.65 8.91
N GLU A 227 -8.66 23.37 9.68
CA GLU A 227 -8.59 23.10 11.12
C GLU A 227 -7.71 21.89 11.48
N GLU A 228 -7.65 20.85 10.64
CA GLU A 228 -6.83 19.66 10.90
C GLU A 228 -5.35 19.90 10.61
N LEU A 229 -4.99 20.75 9.65
CA LEU A 229 -3.58 21.09 9.42
C LEU A 229 -2.94 21.76 10.65
N SER A 230 -3.76 22.33 11.54
CA SER A 230 -3.30 22.93 12.79
C SER A 230 -2.73 21.91 13.77
N TRP A 231 -3.16 20.63 13.82
CA TRP A 231 -2.57 19.64 14.75
C TRP A 231 -1.16 19.19 14.30
N CYS A 232 -0.93 19.10 12.99
CA CYS A 232 0.41 18.93 12.42
C CYS A 232 1.33 20.09 12.83
N ARG A 233 0.78 21.32 12.86
CA ARG A 233 1.54 22.55 13.11
C ARG A 233 1.73 22.86 14.60
N THR A 234 0.73 22.58 15.45
CA THR A 234 0.74 22.85 16.90
C THR A 234 1.56 21.84 17.69
N SER A 235 1.65 20.58 17.25
CA SER A 235 2.54 19.60 17.88
C SER A 235 4.03 19.92 17.70
N GLY A 236 4.41 20.57 16.59
CA GLY A 236 5.76 21.11 16.40
C GLY A 236 6.05 22.34 17.29
N ARG A 237 5.04 23.17 17.56
CA ARG A 237 5.21 24.40 18.36
C ARG A 237 5.26 24.11 19.86
N LYS A 238 4.42 23.21 20.38
CA LYS A 238 4.46 22.79 21.80
C LYS A 238 5.80 22.18 22.21
N ASN A 239 6.51 21.51 21.29
CA ASN A 239 7.85 20.96 21.57
C ASN A 239 8.97 22.00 21.48
N GLY A 240 8.81 23.06 20.66
CA GLY A 240 9.78 24.16 20.59
C GLY A 240 9.73 25.08 21.82
N ASP A 241 8.56 25.21 22.44
CA ASP A 241 8.38 26.00 23.66
C ASP A 241 8.73 25.20 24.93
N ALA A 242 8.57 23.87 24.93
CA ALA A 242 9.00 23.01 26.03
C ALA A 242 10.53 22.86 26.15
N LEU A 243 11.29 23.15 25.08
CA LEU A 243 12.76 23.11 25.07
C LEU A 243 13.42 24.46 25.39
N LYS A 244 12.63 25.51 25.68
CA LYS A 244 13.10 26.86 26.02
C LYS A 244 12.85 27.25 27.48
N ILE A 245 12.35 26.34 28.31
CA ILE A 245 12.06 26.57 29.73
C ILE A 245 12.78 25.51 30.60
N GLY A 246 14.02 25.17 30.23
CA GLY A 246 14.91 24.30 31.00
C GLY A 246 16.29 24.94 31.10
#